data_AF-A0A1E7ETT7-F1
#
_entry.id   AF-A0A1E7ETT7-F1
#
_cell.length_a   1.000
_cell.length_b   1.000
_cell.length_c   1.000
_cell.angle_alpha   90.00
_cell.angle_beta   90.00
_cell.angle_gamma   90.00
#
_symmetry.space_group_name_H-M   'P 1'
#
loop_
_entity.id
_entity.type
_entity.pdbx_description
1 polymer ?
#
loop_
_entity_poly.entity_id
_entity_poly.type
_entity_poly.pdbx_seq_one_letter_code
_entity_poly.pdbx_strand_id
1 'polypeptide(L)'
;MYADCEGMPRDPPLPYVHYFHMKKSTCHQETATYLMTIRNPLTRIQSWFNFEKDIVPSRRNKHAENRLRWKRGMIFTECYDNFVDLVAKGIGTIYNLSSTTINGNSNDTYEISSERPINMTCPERALAALLGAREFSYHEWYNYEHYWTALRNRHQKFSDGNNHSQLSALSPSLFVLRTEHLYEDWIGFAKEDLFRHVNKGSRNNNITHVSNLTKDGDNIVSDNDYSSPFWVNLCYAMCPEIQIYKQILQHSNNLNVSQVQESISEVQMMCPKESSNIRSCPGIPQFPLLKVPRKEYIKETKKRLFAIV
;
A
#
# COMPACT_ATOMS: atom_id res chain seq x y z
N MET A 1 4.94 -8.64 3.93
CA MET A 1 6.13 -7.87 4.31
C MET A 1 5.89 -7.24 5.69
N TYR A 2 6.02 -8.04 6.74
CA TYR A 2 6.26 -7.53 8.07
C TYR A 2 7.76 -7.29 8.18
N ALA A 3 8.14 -6.05 8.43
CA ALA A 3 9.40 -5.81 9.09
C ALA A 3 9.10 -5.82 10.60
N ASP A 4 8.85 -7.02 11.15
CA ASP A 4 9.40 -7.27 12.46
C ASP A 4 10.89 -7.41 12.17
N CYS A 5 11.61 -6.30 12.27
CA CYS A 5 13.04 -6.22 11.99
C CYS A 5 13.82 -6.98 13.07
N GLU A 6 13.66 -8.30 13.15
CA GLU A 6 14.54 -9.18 13.93
C GLU A 6 15.93 -9.34 13.28
N GLY A 7 16.17 -8.70 12.12
CA GLY A 7 17.47 -8.70 11.43
C GLY A 7 18.10 -7.33 11.17
N MET A 8 17.50 -6.20 11.54
CA MET A 8 18.22 -4.92 11.48
C MET A 8 19.07 -4.75 12.74
N PRO A 9 20.35 -4.38 12.63
CA PRO A 9 21.21 -4.22 13.80
C PRO A 9 20.56 -3.23 14.77
N ARG A 10 20.28 -3.73 15.97
CA ARG A 10 19.57 -2.98 17.01
C ARG A 10 20.43 -1.89 17.64
N ASP A 11 21.72 -1.82 17.33
CA ASP A 11 22.61 -0.80 17.84
C ASP A 11 23.82 -0.55 16.92
N PRO A 12 24.25 0.71 16.75
CA PRO A 12 23.53 1.93 17.12
C PRO A 12 22.40 2.23 16.12
N PRO A 13 21.29 2.87 16.56
CA PRO A 13 20.25 3.33 15.65
C PRO A 13 20.83 4.25 14.57
N LEU A 14 20.39 4.11 13.32
CA LEU A 14 20.76 5.05 12.27
C LEU A 14 20.28 6.45 12.67
N PRO A 15 21.19 7.41 12.87
CA PRO A 15 20.76 8.76 13.16
C PRO A 15 20.05 9.30 11.90
N TYR A 16 18.94 10.01 12.11
CA TYR A 16 18.19 10.74 11.07
C TYR A 16 17.24 9.96 10.14
N VAL A 17 16.87 8.70 10.44
CA VAL A 17 15.91 7.93 9.61
C VAL A 17 14.59 7.67 10.33
N HIS A 18 13.47 8.13 9.78
CA HIS A 18 12.12 7.83 10.28
C HIS A 18 11.55 6.52 9.71
N TYR A 19 11.27 5.55 10.57
CA TYR A 19 10.54 4.32 10.21
C TYR A 19 9.05 4.45 10.56
N PHE A 20 8.18 4.51 9.55
CA PHE A 20 6.73 4.67 9.74
C PHE A 20 6.02 3.45 10.37
N HIS A 21 6.67 2.28 10.43
CA HIS A 21 6.07 1.04 10.94
C HIS A 21 6.47 0.67 12.37
N MET A 22 7.34 1.43 13.02
CA MET A 22 7.80 1.10 14.38
C MET A 22 7.02 1.90 15.42
N LYS A 23 6.42 1.20 16.40
CA LYS A 23 5.62 1.79 17.51
C LYS A 23 6.38 2.82 18.37
N LYS A 24 7.70 2.88 18.27
CA LYS A 24 8.55 3.84 18.97
C LYS A 24 9.45 4.53 17.95
N SER A 25 9.18 5.79 17.65
CA SER A 25 10.14 6.67 16.99
C SER A 25 11.12 7.18 18.03
N THR A 26 12.35 6.69 18.02
CA THR A 26 13.45 7.23 18.85
C THR A 26 14.19 8.37 18.16
N CYS A 27 13.76 8.79 16.96
CA CYS A 27 14.36 9.88 16.22
C CYS A 27 14.13 11.22 16.91
N HIS A 28 15.15 12.10 16.92
CA HIS A 28 14.98 13.51 17.25
C HIS A 28 13.94 14.15 16.33
N GLN A 29 13.20 15.15 16.81
CA GLN A 29 12.10 15.78 16.06
C GLN A 29 12.56 16.55 14.80
N GLU A 30 13.87 16.62 14.55
CA GLU A 30 14.51 17.45 13.54
C GLU A 30 14.94 16.68 12.27
N THR A 31 14.60 15.39 12.15
CA THR A 31 15.10 14.59 11.03
C THR A 31 14.31 14.90 9.75
N ALA A 32 15.01 15.48 8.77
CA ALA A 32 14.46 15.89 7.47
C ALA A 32 14.45 14.74 6.43
N THR A 33 15.06 13.59 6.71
CA THR A 33 15.24 12.52 5.73
C THR A 33 14.26 11.36 5.95
N TYR A 34 13.58 10.95 4.88
CA TYR A 34 12.64 9.84 4.85
C TYR A 34 13.12 8.75 3.90
N LEU A 35 12.96 7.49 4.28
CA LEU A 35 13.17 6.34 3.41
C LEU A 35 11.85 5.59 3.24
N MET A 36 11.43 5.34 2.01
CA MET A 36 10.20 4.64 1.68
C MET A 36 10.49 3.47 0.74
N THR A 37 10.06 2.27 1.13
CA THR A 37 10.03 1.13 0.21
C THR A 37 8.68 1.12 -0.49
N ILE A 38 8.68 1.18 -1.82
CA ILE A 38 7.48 1.11 -2.65
C ILE A 38 7.53 -0.10 -3.57
N ARG A 39 6.38 -0.45 -4.12
CA ARG A 39 6.13 -1.55 -5.03
C ARG A 39 5.10 -1.07 -6.04
N ASN A 40 5.12 -1.59 -7.27
CA ASN A 40 4.07 -1.32 -8.24
C ASN A 40 2.70 -1.57 -7.58
N PRO A 41 1.77 -0.59 -7.56
CA PRO A 41 0.52 -0.70 -6.81
C PRO A 41 -0.32 -1.92 -7.16
N LEU A 42 -0.31 -2.33 -8.43
CA LEU A 42 -1.09 -3.47 -8.93
C LEU A 42 -0.50 -4.80 -8.45
N THR A 43 0.83 -4.95 -8.55
CA THR A 43 1.52 -6.16 -8.07
C THR A 43 1.49 -6.23 -6.54
N ARG A 44 1.53 -5.07 -5.86
CA ARG A 44 1.42 -4.98 -4.40
C ARG A 44 0.09 -5.53 -3.92
N ILE A 45 -1.02 -5.05 -4.50
CA ILE A 45 -2.34 -5.42 -4.00
C ILE A 45 -2.69 -6.87 -4.36
N GLN A 46 -2.25 -7.38 -5.51
CA GLN A 46 -2.35 -8.80 -5.84
C GLN A 46 -1.54 -9.67 -4.85
N SER A 47 -0.29 -9.28 -4.59
CA SER A 47 0.58 -9.99 -3.65
C SER A 47 0.02 -9.94 -2.23
N TRP A 48 -0.59 -8.83 -1.82
CA TRP A 48 -1.30 -8.72 -0.56
C TRP A 48 -2.42 -9.75 -0.48
N PHE A 49 -3.28 -9.82 -1.50
CA PHE A 49 -4.42 -10.72 -1.51
C PHE A 49 -3.97 -12.18 -1.39
N ASN A 50 -3.03 -12.59 -2.24
CA ASN A 50 -2.53 -13.97 -2.25
C ASN A 50 -1.88 -14.34 -0.91
N PHE A 51 -1.06 -13.43 -0.36
CA PHE A 51 -0.44 -13.65 0.94
C PHE A 51 -1.47 -13.76 2.06
N GLU A 52 -2.40 -12.80 2.16
CA GLU A 52 -3.41 -12.78 3.24
C GLU A 52 -4.50 -13.84 3.08
N LYS A 53 -4.71 -14.39 1.89
CA LYS A 53 -5.65 -15.50 1.72
C LYS A 53 -5.12 -16.77 2.39
N ASP A 54 -3.86 -17.11 2.15
CA ASP A 54 -3.32 -18.44 2.49
C ASP A 54 -2.53 -18.47 3.81
N ILE A 55 -2.35 -17.34 4.48
CA ILE A 55 -1.74 -17.33 5.83
C ILE A 55 -2.56 -18.23 6.77
N VAL A 56 -1.98 -19.32 7.25
CA VAL A 56 -2.50 -20.03 8.41
C VAL A 56 -2.10 -19.23 9.65
N PRO A 57 -3.02 -18.88 10.56
CA PRO A 57 -2.65 -18.17 11.78
C PRO A 57 -1.70 -19.03 12.63
N SER A 58 -0.39 -18.86 12.52
CA SER A 58 0.60 -19.61 13.32
C SER A 58 0.75 -19.10 14.75
N ARG A 59 -0.20 -18.29 15.25
CA ARG A 59 -0.03 -17.58 16.52
C ARG A 59 -0.45 -18.43 17.71
N ARG A 60 0.41 -18.45 18.74
CA ARG A 60 0.15 -19.07 20.06
C ARG A 60 -1.10 -18.56 20.80
N ASN A 61 -1.78 -17.51 20.32
CA ASN A 61 -2.94 -16.90 21.00
C ASN A 61 -4.22 -17.08 20.16
N LYS A 62 -5.06 -18.03 20.58
CA LYS A 62 -6.36 -18.38 19.98
C LYS A 62 -7.30 -17.19 19.80
N HIS A 63 -7.28 -16.19 20.70
CA HIS A 63 -8.14 -15.00 20.55
C HIS A 63 -7.69 -14.08 19.42
N ALA A 64 -6.37 -13.91 19.25
CA ALA A 64 -5.83 -13.11 18.15
C ALA A 64 -6.08 -13.79 16.80
N GLU A 65 -5.98 -15.12 16.78
CA GLU A 65 -6.32 -15.96 15.63
C GLU A 65 -7.81 -15.88 15.27
N ASN A 66 -8.73 -16.07 16.22
CA ASN A 66 -10.16 -15.98 15.95
C ASN A 66 -10.56 -14.60 15.42
N ARG A 67 -10.00 -13.53 16.01
CA ARG A 67 -10.22 -12.16 15.52
C ARG A 67 -9.75 -11.97 14.10
N LEU A 68 -8.64 -12.60 13.73
CA LEU A 68 -8.12 -12.53 12.37
C LEU A 68 -8.92 -13.32 11.38
N ARG A 69 -9.27 -14.55 11.74
CA ARG A 69 -10.11 -15.42 10.92
C ARG A 69 -11.42 -14.72 10.59
N TRP A 70 -11.99 -14.00 11.57
CA TRP A 70 -13.19 -13.20 11.33
C TRP A 70 -12.94 -12.01 10.38
N LYS A 71 -11.90 -11.21 10.62
CA LYS A 71 -11.61 -10.06 9.74
C LYS A 71 -11.32 -10.49 8.30
N ARG A 72 -10.46 -11.51 8.14
CA ARG A 72 -10.07 -12.09 6.86
C ARG A 72 -11.24 -12.78 6.19
N GLY A 73 -12.07 -13.47 6.97
CA GLY A 73 -13.27 -14.17 6.50
C GLY A 73 -14.18 -13.27 5.67
N MET A 74 -14.32 -11.99 6.06
CA MET A 74 -15.16 -11.03 5.34
C MET A 74 -14.78 -10.80 3.86
N ILE A 75 -13.52 -11.02 3.48
CA ILE A 75 -13.06 -10.90 2.08
C ILE A 75 -12.76 -12.28 1.51
N PHE A 76 -11.86 -13.03 2.15
CA PHE A 76 -11.22 -14.21 1.58
C PHE A 76 -12.01 -15.50 1.74
N THR A 77 -13.09 -15.50 2.52
CA THR A 77 -13.90 -16.71 2.77
C THR A 77 -15.37 -16.48 2.44
N GLU A 78 -15.90 -15.29 2.71
CA GLU A 78 -17.31 -14.95 2.49
C GLU A 78 -17.57 -14.41 1.08
N CYS A 79 -16.60 -13.70 0.48
CA CYS A 79 -16.85 -12.93 -0.74
C CYS A 79 -16.09 -13.42 -1.97
N TYR A 80 -14.79 -13.73 -1.84
CA TYR A 80 -13.93 -13.97 -3.00
C TYR A 80 -12.96 -15.13 -2.77
N ASP A 81 -13.03 -16.11 -3.67
CA ASP A 81 -12.16 -17.29 -3.63
C ASP A 81 -10.75 -16.98 -4.15
N ASN A 82 -10.58 -16.02 -5.04
CA ASN A 82 -9.29 -15.66 -5.62
C ASN A 82 -9.26 -14.16 -5.99
N PHE A 83 -8.07 -13.66 -6.34
CA PHE A 83 -7.90 -12.25 -6.65
C PHE A 83 -8.67 -11.83 -7.93
N VAL A 84 -8.79 -12.73 -8.90
CA VAL A 84 -9.56 -12.49 -10.13
C VAL A 84 -11.03 -12.27 -9.79
N ASP A 85 -11.61 -13.06 -8.90
CA ASP A 85 -12.99 -12.88 -8.43
C ASP A 85 -13.19 -11.56 -7.70
N LEU A 86 -12.25 -11.17 -6.83
CA LEU A 86 -12.29 -9.89 -6.13
C LEU A 86 -12.39 -8.72 -7.11
N VAL A 87 -11.59 -8.75 -8.18
CA VAL A 87 -11.55 -7.68 -9.17
C VAL A 87 -12.75 -7.78 -10.13
N ALA A 88 -12.99 -8.94 -10.74
CA ALA A 88 -14.01 -9.10 -11.76
C ALA A 88 -15.44 -9.00 -11.20
N LYS A 89 -15.72 -9.67 -10.07
CA LYS A 89 -17.06 -9.69 -9.47
C LYS A 89 -17.25 -8.55 -8.49
N GLY A 90 -16.24 -8.24 -7.66
CA GLY A 90 -16.31 -7.13 -6.72
C GLY A 90 -16.24 -5.78 -7.41
N ILE A 91 -15.08 -5.45 -7.95
CA ILE A 91 -14.85 -4.14 -8.55
C ILE A 91 -15.63 -3.95 -9.85
N GLY A 92 -15.77 -4.99 -10.67
CA GLY A 92 -16.57 -4.92 -11.90
C GLY A 92 -18.02 -4.52 -11.66
N THR A 93 -18.63 -4.94 -10.54
CA THR A 93 -19.98 -4.52 -10.16
C THR A 93 -20.05 -3.01 -9.93
N ILE A 94 -19.12 -2.44 -9.17
CA ILE A 94 -19.08 -0.99 -8.88
C ILE A 94 -18.75 -0.19 -10.14
N TYR A 95 -17.81 -0.68 -10.96
CA TYR A 95 -17.42 -0.03 -12.20
C TYR A 95 -18.60 0.07 -13.18
N ASN A 96 -19.37 -1.01 -13.34
CA ASN A 96 -20.54 -1.02 -14.23
C ASN A 96 -21.67 -0.10 -13.75
N LEU A 97 -21.88 0.02 -12.44
CA LEU A 97 -22.85 0.97 -11.86
C LEU A 97 -22.40 2.42 -12.05
N SER A 98 -21.09 2.67 -11.94
CA SER A 98 -20.51 4.01 -12.14
C SER A 98 -20.58 4.43 -13.61
N SER A 99 -20.32 3.50 -14.55
CA SER A 99 -20.29 3.81 -15.99
C SER A 99 -21.68 4.09 -16.57
N THR A 100 -22.73 3.44 -16.07
CA THR A 100 -24.11 3.72 -16.47
C THR A 100 -24.56 5.11 -16.04
N THR A 101 -24.11 5.56 -14.87
CA THR A 101 -24.42 6.89 -14.32
C THR A 101 -23.80 8.00 -15.17
N ILE A 102 -22.58 7.84 -15.68
CA ILE A 102 -21.88 8.90 -16.45
C ILE A 102 -22.60 9.24 -17.78
N ASN A 103 -23.36 8.32 -18.35
CA ASN A 103 -24.08 8.53 -19.61
C ASN A 103 -25.51 9.05 -19.42
N GLY A 104 -26.03 9.08 -18.19
CA GLY A 104 -27.28 9.74 -17.83
C GLY A 104 -27.00 11.01 -17.06
N ASN A 105 -27.79 12.07 -17.23
CA ASN A 105 -27.62 13.32 -16.46
C ASN A 105 -27.93 13.20 -14.94
N SER A 106 -27.83 12.01 -14.34
CA SER A 106 -28.02 11.82 -12.90
C SER A 106 -26.69 11.98 -12.17
N ASN A 107 -26.60 12.98 -11.28
CA ASN A 107 -25.52 13.17 -10.32
C ASN A 107 -25.50 12.09 -9.22
N ASP A 108 -26.07 10.91 -9.47
CA ASP A 108 -26.20 9.85 -8.47
C ASP A 108 -24.85 9.14 -8.32
N THR A 109 -23.95 9.77 -7.56
CA THR A 109 -22.73 9.11 -7.11
C THR A 109 -23.11 7.87 -6.31
N TYR A 110 -22.56 6.72 -6.68
CA TYR A 110 -22.71 5.48 -5.92
C TYR A 110 -22.39 5.74 -4.43
N GLU A 111 -23.43 5.79 -3.60
CA GLU A 111 -23.28 6.12 -2.18
C GLU A 111 -22.79 4.86 -1.47
N ILE A 112 -21.52 4.88 -1.05
CA ILE A 112 -20.99 3.81 -0.21
C ILE A 112 -21.59 3.93 1.18
N SER A 113 -22.05 2.81 1.70
CA SER A 113 -22.52 2.73 3.07
C SER A 113 -21.45 3.25 4.05
N SER A 114 -21.85 4.22 4.89
CA SER A 114 -21.04 4.68 6.02
C SER A 114 -20.93 3.65 7.15
N GLU A 115 -21.57 2.50 6.96
CA GLU A 115 -21.65 1.44 7.94
C GLU A 115 -20.33 0.69 8.10
N ARG A 116 -20.38 -0.24 9.05
CA ARG A 116 -19.23 -1.07 9.44
C ARG A 116 -18.93 -2.09 8.35
N PRO A 117 -17.67 -2.57 8.25
CA PRO A 117 -17.28 -3.58 7.25
C PRO A 117 -18.20 -4.80 7.17
N ILE A 118 -18.78 -5.24 8.29
CA ILE A 118 -19.70 -6.39 8.31
C ILE A 118 -21.03 -6.12 7.59
N ASN A 119 -21.50 -4.88 7.55
CA ASN A 119 -22.74 -4.52 6.88
C ASN A 119 -22.52 -4.13 5.42
N MET A 120 -21.26 -3.95 5.01
CA MET A 120 -20.92 -3.70 3.61
C MET A 120 -21.20 -4.95 2.77
N THR A 121 -21.73 -4.74 1.57
CA THR A 121 -21.83 -5.76 0.52
C THR A 121 -20.43 -6.21 0.08
N CYS A 122 -20.31 -7.40 -0.52
CA CYS A 122 -19.02 -7.86 -1.02
C CYS A 122 -18.33 -6.86 -1.97
N PRO A 123 -19.01 -6.25 -2.97
CA PRO A 123 -18.41 -5.22 -3.81
C PRO A 123 -17.87 -4.01 -3.03
N GLU A 124 -18.62 -3.49 -2.05
CA GLU A 124 -18.16 -2.40 -1.19
C GLU A 124 -16.93 -2.81 -0.38
N ARG A 125 -16.91 -4.04 0.16
CA ARG A 125 -15.76 -4.59 0.89
C ARG A 125 -14.54 -4.71 -0.03
N ALA A 126 -14.71 -5.16 -1.27
CA ALA A 126 -13.62 -5.25 -2.25
C ALA A 126 -13.01 -3.87 -2.51
N LEU A 127 -13.83 -2.87 -2.85
CA LEU A 127 -13.34 -1.51 -3.09
C LEU A 127 -12.68 -0.92 -1.84
N ALA A 128 -13.31 -1.09 -0.68
CA ALA A 128 -12.78 -0.60 0.59
C ALA A 128 -11.42 -1.22 0.94
N ALA A 129 -11.24 -2.50 0.62
CA ALA A 129 -9.98 -3.21 0.83
C ALA A 129 -8.89 -2.70 -0.12
N LEU A 130 -9.18 -2.60 -1.42
CA LEU A 130 -8.21 -2.13 -2.42
C LEU A 130 -7.77 -0.69 -2.17
N LEU A 131 -8.68 0.17 -1.70
CA LEU A 131 -8.35 1.56 -1.36
C LEU A 131 -7.69 1.72 0.02
N GLY A 132 -7.59 0.67 0.82
CA GLY A 132 -7.14 0.78 2.22
C GLY A 132 -8.08 1.63 3.09
N ALA A 133 -9.34 1.77 2.69
CA ALA A 133 -10.33 2.61 3.39
C ALA A 133 -10.92 1.93 4.63
N ARG A 134 -10.82 0.60 4.73
CA ARG A 134 -11.33 -0.23 5.84
C ARG A 134 -10.39 -1.39 6.15
N GLU A 135 -10.48 -1.87 7.39
CA GLU A 135 -9.62 -2.93 7.92
C GLU A 135 -10.18 -4.34 7.66
N PHE A 136 -9.68 -5.04 6.64
CA PHE A 136 -10.04 -6.44 6.38
C PHE A 136 -8.95 -7.44 6.76
N SER A 137 -7.71 -6.99 6.88
CA SER A 137 -6.56 -7.85 7.16
C SER A 137 -5.50 -7.11 7.99
N TYR A 138 -4.36 -7.75 8.23
CA TYR A 138 -3.26 -7.08 8.93
C TYR A 138 -2.37 -6.30 7.97
N HIS A 139 -2.09 -6.89 6.82
CA HIS A 139 -1.37 -6.27 5.73
C HIS A 139 -2.37 -5.41 4.96
N GLU A 140 -1.91 -4.33 4.33
CA GLU A 140 -2.75 -3.36 3.60
C GLU A 140 -3.74 -2.56 4.46
N TRP A 141 -3.38 -2.27 5.72
CA TRP A 141 -4.13 -1.25 6.46
C TRP A 141 -3.92 0.14 5.86
N TYR A 142 -2.65 0.48 5.61
CA TYR A 142 -2.25 1.79 5.16
C TYR A 142 -1.73 1.67 3.74
N ASN A 143 -2.41 2.36 2.82
CA ASN A 143 -2.00 2.56 1.46
C ASN A 143 -0.91 3.67 1.37
N TYR A 144 -0.43 3.99 0.17
CA TYR A 144 0.56 5.04 -0.01
C TYR A 144 0.01 6.42 0.33
N GLU A 145 -1.28 6.68 0.14
CA GLU A 145 -1.92 7.95 0.50
C GLU A 145 -1.70 8.29 1.98
N HIS A 146 -1.83 7.30 2.88
CA HIS A 146 -1.60 7.50 4.31
C HIS A 146 -0.19 8.01 4.61
N TYR A 147 0.83 7.31 4.11
CA TYR A 147 2.23 7.66 4.35
C TYR A 147 2.60 8.98 3.67
N TRP A 148 2.13 9.18 2.43
CA TRP A 148 2.37 10.38 1.66
C TRP A 148 1.77 11.63 2.32
N THR A 149 0.54 11.53 2.80
CA THR A 149 -0.12 12.63 3.52
C THR A 149 0.60 12.96 4.82
N ALA A 150 1.04 11.95 5.58
CA ALA A 150 1.82 12.17 6.79
C ALA A 150 3.15 12.89 6.49
N LEU A 151 3.84 12.50 5.41
CA LEU A 151 5.08 13.14 4.96
C LEU A 151 4.84 14.60 4.54
N ARG A 152 3.84 14.86 3.68
CA ARG A 152 3.50 16.22 3.24
C ARG A 152 3.10 17.13 4.40
N ASN A 153 2.30 16.64 5.34
CA ASN A 153 1.90 17.42 6.51
C ASN A 153 3.10 17.79 7.40
N ARG A 154 4.10 16.90 7.51
CA ARG A 154 5.34 17.24 8.22
C ARG A 154 6.13 18.28 7.45
N HIS A 155 6.28 18.11 6.13
CA HIS A 155 6.96 19.07 5.28
C HIS A 155 6.34 20.47 5.38
N GLN A 156 5.00 20.57 5.33
CA GLN A 156 4.29 21.84 5.47
C GLN A 156 4.56 22.50 6.83
N LYS A 157 4.53 21.73 7.93
CA LYS A 157 4.88 22.26 9.26
C LYS A 157 6.31 22.80 9.35
N PHE A 158 7.26 22.18 8.65
CA PHE A 158 8.63 22.70 8.55
C PHE A 158 8.69 24.00 7.74
N SER A 159 7.88 24.13 6.69
CA SER A 159 7.80 25.35 5.89
C SER A 159 7.15 26.52 6.64
N ASP A 160 6.07 26.27 7.37
CA ASP A 160 5.28 27.33 8.04
C ASP A 160 5.94 27.84 9.34
N GLY A 161 6.81 27.04 9.97
CA GLY A 161 7.45 27.37 11.26
C GLY A 161 8.63 28.34 11.18
N ASN A 162 9.10 28.73 9.98
CA ASN A 162 10.40 29.37 9.79
C ASN A 162 10.42 30.92 9.83
N ASN A 163 9.45 31.55 10.51
CA ASN A 163 9.51 32.99 10.82
C ASN A 163 10.54 33.35 11.93
N HIS A 164 11.18 32.36 12.55
CA HIS A 164 12.30 32.57 13.48
C HIS A 164 13.62 32.07 12.87
N SER A 165 14.35 33.03 12.30
CA SER A 165 15.78 33.07 11.96
C SER A 165 16.67 31.90 12.42
N GLN A 166 17.32 31.26 11.43
CA GLN A 166 18.60 30.50 11.44
C GLN A 166 18.60 28.96 11.26
N LEU A 167 17.47 28.25 11.20
CA LEU A 167 17.43 26.83 10.75
C LEU A 167 16.83 26.68 9.33
N SER A 168 17.38 27.42 8.37
CA SER A 168 16.81 27.58 7.02
C SER A 168 17.40 26.67 5.93
N ALA A 169 18.02 25.53 6.21
CA ALA A 169 18.83 24.85 5.18
C ALA A 169 18.41 23.43 4.77
N LEU A 170 17.55 22.72 5.49
CA LEU A 170 17.27 21.31 5.17
C LEU A 170 15.82 21.11 4.78
N SER A 171 15.54 21.26 3.47
CA SER A 171 14.33 20.72 2.88
C SER A 171 14.26 19.22 3.14
N PRO A 172 13.10 18.69 3.58
CA PRO A 172 12.97 17.26 3.77
C PRO A 172 13.32 16.48 2.51
N SER A 173 14.17 15.47 2.65
CA SER A 173 14.56 14.57 1.56
C SER A 173 13.79 13.26 1.65
N LEU A 174 13.36 12.76 0.50
CA LEU A 174 12.68 11.50 0.33
C LEU A 174 13.52 10.55 -0.51
N PHE A 175 13.89 9.44 0.09
CA PHE A 175 14.61 8.35 -0.55
C PHE A 175 13.66 7.18 -0.78
N VAL A 176 13.72 6.58 -1.96
CA VAL A 176 12.81 5.53 -2.40
C VAL A 176 13.57 4.27 -2.79
N LEU A 177 13.12 3.12 -2.28
CA LEU A 177 13.53 1.77 -2.72
C LEU A 177 12.35 1.13 -3.45
N ARG A 178 12.48 0.87 -4.74
CA ARG A 178 11.47 0.18 -5.55
C ARG A 178 11.65 -1.33 -5.39
N THR A 179 10.58 -2.05 -5.08
CA THR A 179 10.66 -3.50 -4.82
C THR A 179 11.04 -4.29 -6.07
N GLU A 180 10.53 -3.87 -7.23
CA GLU A 180 10.83 -4.44 -8.54
C GLU A 180 12.29 -4.23 -8.96
N HIS A 181 12.93 -3.18 -8.44
CA HIS A 181 14.31 -2.75 -8.76
C HIS A 181 15.17 -2.67 -7.50
N LEU A 182 14.88 -3.54 -6.52
CA LEU A 182 15.43 -3.40 -5.17
C LEU A 182 16.95 -3.51 -5.17
N TYR A 183 17.50 -4.36 -6.03
CA TYR A 183 18.93 -4.59 -6.13
C TYR A 183 19.66 -3.33 -6.64
N GLU A 184 19.17 -2.76 -7.74
CA GLU A 184 19.70 -1.57 -8.39
C GLU A 184 19.63 -0.37 -7.44
N ASP A 185 18.46 -0.16 -6.83
CA ASP A 185 18.24 0.94 -5.90
C ASP A 185 19.14 0.76 -4.66
N TRP A 186 19.22 -0.44 -4.08
CA TRP A 186 20.06 -0.73 -2.91
C TRP A 186 21.55 -0.50 -3.17
N ILE A 187 22.06 -0.86 -4.35
CA ILE A 187 23.45 -0.59 -4.75
C ILE A 187 23.69 0.92 -4.88
N GLY A 188 22.71 1.68 -5.38
CA GLY A 188 22.75 3.14 -5.38
C GLY A 188 22.97 3.69 -3.97
N PHE A 189 22.14 3.25 -3.02
CA PHE A 189 22.23 3.67 -1.61
C PHE A 189 23.53 3.27 -0.91
N ALA A 190 24.06 2.09 -1.21
CA ALA A 190 25.31 1.62 -0.61
C ALA A 190 26.49 2.54 -0.95
N LYS A 191 26.43 3.28 -2.07
CA LYS A 191 27.43 4.26 -2.48
C LYS A 191 27.26 5.62 -1.78
N GLU A 192 26.07 5.96 -1.32
CA GLU A 192 25.73 7.28 -0.77
C GLU A 192 26.00 7.43 0.74
N ASP A 193 26.77 6.52 1.37
CA ASP A 193 27.12 6.52 2.80
C ASP A 193 25.93 6.48 3.79
N LEU A 194 24.68 6.58 3.33
CA LEU A 194 23.45 6.54 4.13
C LEU A 194 23.35 5.30 5.04
N PHE A 195 23.98 4.18 4.66
CA PHE A 195 23.96 2.92 5.41
C PHE A 195 25.35 2.36 5.75
N ARG A 196 26.43 3.16 5.62
CA ARG A 196 27.82 2.68 5.76
C ARG A 196 28.11 1.98 7.09
N HIS A 197 27.40 2.36 8.16
CA HIS A 197 27.58 1.77 9.49
C HIS A 197 26.91 0.40 9.66
N VAL A 198 25.90 0.07 8.84
CA VAL A 198 25.18 -1.22 8.89
C VAL A 198 25.94 -2.29 8.09
N ASN A 199 26.70 -1.89 7.07
CA ASN A 199 27.37 -2.80 6.14
C ASN A 199 28.82 -3.17 6.52
N LYS A 200 29.30 -2.86 7.73
CA LYS A 200 30.69 -3.14 8.14
C LYS A 200 31.08 -4.64 8.19
N GLY A 201 30.14 -5.56 7.95
CA GLY A 201 30.40 -7.01 7.95
C GLY A 201 30.19 -7.74 6.62
N SER A 202 29.57 -7.13 5.60
CA SER A 202 29.24 -7.85 4.35
C SER A 202 30.38 -7.70 3.34
N ARG A 203 31.41 -8.51 3.55
CA ARG A 203 32.54 -8.70 2.63
C ARG A 203 31.99 -9.13 1.26
N ASN A 204 32.54 -8.56 0.18
CA ASN A 204 32.30 -8.87 -1.24
C ASN A 204 32.25 -10.37 -1.54
N ASN A 205 31.15 -11.03 -1.20
CA ASN A 205 30.81 -12.30 -1.78
C ASN A 205 30.14 -11.95 -3.10
N ASN A 206 30.74 -12.39 -4.20
CA ASN A 206 30.12 -12.44 -5.50
C ASN A 206 28.87 -13.32 -5.38
N ILE A 207 27.77 -12.75 -4.88
CA ILE A 207 26.46 -13.37 -4.89
C ILE A 207 26.04 -13.27 -6.35
N THR A 208 26.36 -14.29 -7.13
CA THR A 208 25.63 -14.60 -8.36
C THR A 208 24.19 -14.81 -7.94
N HIS A 209 23.38 -13.76 -8.05
CA HIS A 209 21.95 -13.84 -7.89
C HIS A 209 21.43 -14.73 -9.01
N VAL A 210 21.31 -16.03 -8.73
CA VAL A 210 20.39 -16.88 -9.47
C VAL A 210 19.03 -16.31 -9.14
N SER A 211 18.43 -15.62 -10.10
CA SER A 211 17.03 -15.25 -10.07
C SER A 211 16.22 -16.55 -10.07
N ASN A 212 16.12 -17.19 -8.91
CA ASN A 212 15.08 -18.15 -8.64
C ASN A 212 13.79 -17.33 -8.53
N LEU A 213 13.30 -16.87 -9.69
CA LEU A 213 11.87 -16.76 -9.94
C LEU A 213 11.35 -18.15 -9.63
N THR A 214 10.97 -18.38 -8.38
CA THR A 214 10.18 -19.53 -8.01
C THR A 214 8.95 -19.46 -8.91
N LYS A 215 8.92 -20.36 -9.89
CA LYS A 215 7.73 -20.77 -10.61
C LYS A 215 6.80 -21.44 -9.61
N ASP A 216 6.34 -20.71 -8.60
CA ASP A 216 5.15 -21.13 -7.88
C ASP A 216 4.00 -20.90 -8.86
N GLY A 217 3.61 -22.02 -9.49
CA GLY A 217 2.60 -22.15 -10.50
C GLY A 217 1.19 -21.92 -9.96
N ASP A 218 0.97 -20.80 -9.30
CA ASP A 218 -0.36 -20.30 -8.98
C ASP A 218 -0.82 -19.47 -10.16
N ASN A 219 -1.54 -20.10 -11.10
CA ASN A 219 -2.45 -19.50 -12.08
C ASN A 219 -2.28 -17.99 -12.29
N ILE A 220 -1.07 -17.55 -12.65
CA ILE A 220 -0.86 -16.20 -13.13
C ILE A 220 -1.64 -16.24 -14.42
N VAL A 221 -2.74 -15.49 -14.46
CA VAL A 221 -3.53 -15.27 -15.67
C VAL A 221 -2.53 -14.93 -16.76
N SER A 222 -2.15 -15.93 -17.56
CA SER A 222 -1.05 -15.81 -18.52
C SER A 222 -1.52 -15.10 -19.78
N ASP A 223 -2.78 -14.66 -19.78
CA ASP A 223 -3.26 -13.69 -20.72
C ASP A 223 -2.64 -12.34 -20.37
N ASN A 224 -1.56 -12.03 -21.08
CA ASN A 224 -1.04 -10.68 -21.28
C ASN A 224 -2.08 -9.75 -21.95
N ASP A 225 -3.36 -10.12 -21.98
CA ASP A 225 -4.45 -9.28 -22.38
C ASP A 225 -4.77 -8.26 -21.27
N TYR A 226 -3.96 -7.21 -21.24
CA TYR A 226 -4.17 -6.03 -20.40
C TYR A 226 -5.42 -5.22 -20.79
N SER A 227 -6.12 -5.62 -21.86
CA SER A 227 -7.44 -5.07 -22.21
C SER A 227 -8.60 -5.85 -21.59
N SER A 228 -8.32 -6.97 -20.92
CA SER A 228 -9.34 -7.76 -20.23
C SER A 228 -10.10 -6.93 -19.18
N PRO A 229 -11.39 -7.23 -18.93
CA PRO A 229 -12.19 -6.54 -17.92
C PRO A 229 -11.53 -6.54 -16.53
N PHE A 230 -10.74 -7.57 -16.22
CA PHE A 230 -9.96 -7.65 -14.99
C PHE A 230 -9.03 -6.44 -14.82
N TRP A 231 -8.13 -6.20 -15.78
CA TRP A 231 -7.18 -5.09 -15.68
C TRP A 231 -7.86 -3.74 -15.73
N VAL A 232 -8.88 -3.58 -16.58
CA VAL A 232 -9.68 -2.35 -16.64
C VAL A 232 -10.29 -2.00 -15.27
N ASN A 233 -10.92 -2.99 -14.62
CA ASN A 233 -11.53 -2.81 -13.30
C ASN A 233 -10.47 -2.53 -12.22
N LEU A 234 -9.36 -3.26 -12.22
CA LEU A 234 -8.29 -3.08 -11.24
C LEU A 234 -7.65 -1.70 -11.38
N CYS A 235 -7.30 -1.28 -12.60
CA CYS A 235 -6.73 0.03 -12.89
C CYS A 235 -7.68 1.17 -12.49
N TYR A 236 -8.99 0.98 -12.70
CA TYR A 236 -10.00 1.91 -12.22
C TYR A 236 -9.95 2.06 -10.70
N ALA A 237 -10.08 0.97 -9.94
CA ALA A 237 -10.09 1.03 -8.48
C ALA A 237 -8.74 1.52 -7.89
N MET A 238 -7.63 1.10 -8.48
CA MET A 238 -6.28 1.45 -8.01
C MET A 238 -5.80 2.82 -8.49
N CYS A 239 -6.59 3.54 -9.28
CA CYS A 239 -6.18 4.85 -9.81
C CYS A 239 -5.62 5.79 -8.73
N PRO A 240 -6.26 6.02 -7.55
CA PRO A 240 -5.76 6.97 -6.56
C PRO A 240 -4.38 6.57 -6.06
N GLU A 241 -4.21 5.27 -5.78
CA GLU A 241 -2.95 4.70 -5.33
C GLU A 241 -1.85 4.82 -6.38
N ILE A 242 -2.19 4.61 -7.66
CA ILE A 242 -1.28 4.83 -8.80
C ILE A 242 -0.85 6.31 -8.88
N GLN A 243 -1.76 7.27 -8.65
CA GLN A 243 -1.38 8.68 -8.66
C GLN A 243 -0.45 9.04 -7.51
N ILE A 244 -0.68 8.48 -6.32
CA ILE A 244 0.22 8.69 -5.17
C ILE A 244 1.58 8.03 -5.41
N TYR A 245 1.61 6.83 -5.99
CA TYR A 245 2.84 6.15 -6.39
C TYR A 245 3.69 7.01 -7.34
N LYS A 246 3.07 7.61 -8.36
CA LYS A 246 3.73 8.57 -9.27
C LYS A 246 4.27 9.79 -8.53
N GLN A 247 3.48 10.36 -7.61
CA GLN A 247 3.93 11.49 -6.79
C GLN A 247 5.16 11.13 -5.97
N ILE A 248 5.17 9.98 -5.30
CA ILE A 248 6.30 9.50 -4.50
C ILE A 248 7.55 9.35 -5.36
N LEU A 249 7.44 8.69 -6.53
CA LEU A 249 8.55 8.53 -7.47
C LEU A 249 9.11 9.89 -7.92
N GLN A 250 8.25 10.81 -8.35
CA GLN A 250 8.67 12.13 -8.85
C GLN A 250 9.27 13.05 -7.78
N HIS A 251 8.91 12.85 -6.51
CA HIS A 251 9.47 13.62 -5.39
C HIS A 251 10.68 12.94 -4.74
N SER A 252 11.04 11.74 -5.16
CA SER A 252 12.22 11.06 -4.63
C SER A 252 13.52 11.77 -5.05
N ASN A 253 14.47 11.86 -4.12
CA ASN A 253 15.76 12.51 -4.34
C ASN A 253 16.79 11.60 -5.02
N ASN A 254 16.62 10.28 -4.94
CA ASN A 254 17.61 9.31 -5.42
C ASN A 254 17.29 8.68 -6.78
N LEU A 255 16.06 8.83 -7.29
CA LEU A 255 15.70 8.30 -8.60
C LEU A 255 15.90 9.37 -9.68
N ASN A 256 16.57 9.00 -10.77
CA ASN A 256 16.65 9.86 -11.94
C ASN A 256 15.39 9.74 -12.82
N VAL A 257 15.25 10.65 -13.80
CA VAL A 257 14.09 10.69 -14.72
C VAL A 257 13.87 9.37 -15.45
N SER A 258 14.95 8.69 -15.84
CA SER A 258 14.85 7.39 -16.55
C SER A 258 14.28 6.30 -15.64
N GLN A 259 14.72 6.22 -14.39
CA GLN A 259 14.23 5.25 -13.41
C GLN A 259 12.77 5.52 -13.02
N VAL A 260 12.39 6.79 -12.88
CA VAL A 260 10.99 7.18 -12.65
C VAL A 260 10.13 6.77 -13.85
N GLN A 261 10.59 7.04 -15.07
CA GLN A 261 9.84 6.71 -16.29
C GLN A 261 9.73 5.20 -16.50
N GLU A 262 10.78 4.42 -16.19
CA GLU A 262 10.74 2.96 -16.19
C GLU A 262 9.61 2.43 -15.30
N SER A 263 9.57 2.85 -14.03
CA SER A 263 8.54 2.41 -13.09
C SER A 263 7.13 2.86 -13.45
N ILE A 264 6.98 4.04 -14.07
CA ILE A 264 5.69 4.49 -14.62
C ILE A 264 5.29 3.62 -15.82
N SER A 265 6.24 3.30 -16.70
CA SER A 265 5.99 2.47 -17.89
C SER A 265 5.54 1.06 -17.50
N GLU A 266 6.10 0.50 -16.42
CA GLU A 266 5.65 -0.79 -15.86
C GLU A 266 4.20 -0.78 -15.39
N VAL A 267 3.73 0.33 -14.80
CA VAL A 267 2.32 0.51 -14.47
C VAL A 267 1.48 0.63 -15.76
N GLN A 268 1.97 1.36 -16.77
CA GLN A 268 1.25 1.56 -18.04
C GLN A 268 1.12 0.28 -18.85
N MET A 269 2.09 -0.64 -18.76
CA MET A 269 1.97 -1.96 -19.38
C MET A 269 0.74 -2.71 -18.85
N MET A 270 0.47 -2.63 -17.54
CA MET A 270 -0.71 -3.26 -16.91
C MET A 270 -1.98 -2.41 -17.02
N CYS A 271 -1.85 -1.09 -17.11
CA CYS A 271 -2.94 -0.13 -17.24
C CYS A 271 -2.75 0.76 -18.50
N PRO A 272 -3.06 0.26 -19.71
CA PRO A 272 -2.76 0.99 -20.95
C PRO A 272 -3.44 2.36 -21.10
N LYS A 273 -4.54 2.60 -20.38
CA LYS A 273 -5.24 3.90 -20.34
C LYS A 273 -4.60 4.91 -19.38
N GLU A 274 -3.62 4.50 -18.58
CA GLU A 274 -2.97 5.35 -17.60
C GLU A 274 -1.94 6.27 -18.28
N SER A 275 -2.05 7.57 -18.08
CA SER A 275 -1.08 8.55 -18.61
C SER A 275 0.20 8.58 -17.77
N SER A 276 1.30 9.12 -18.29
CA SER A 276 2.52 9.32 -17.48
C SER A 276 2.35 10.42 -16.43
N ASN A 277 1.50 11.41 -16.71
CA ASN A 277 1.22 12.54 -15.82
C ASN A 277 0.36 12.12 -14.62
N ILE A 278 0.51 12.85 -13.52
CA ILE A 278 -0.38 12.79 -12.36
C ILE A 278 -1.70 13.47 -12.73
N ARG A 279 -2.82 12.84 -12.39
CA ARG A 279 -4.17 13.35 -12.66
C ARG A 279 -5.11 13.07 -11.49
N SER A 280 -6.33 13.60 -11.56
CA SER A 280 -7.41 13.17 -10.68
C SER A 280 -8.01 11.83 -11.15
N CYS A 281 -8.60 11.10 -10.21
CA CYS A 281 -9.31 9.84 -10.45
C CYS A 281 -10.82 10.05 -10.22
N PRO A 282 -11.54 10.65 -11.18
CA PRO A 282 -12.98 10.87 -11.04
C PRO A 282 -13.75 9.55 -11.02
N GLY A 283 -14.94 9.57 -10.44
CA GLY A 283 -15.87 8.43 -10.42
C GLY A 283 -15.61 7.41 -9.30
N ILE A 284 -14.44 7.46 -8.64
CA ILE A 284 -14.16 6.54 -7.54
C ILE A 284 -14.96 6.96 -6.31
N PRO A 285 -15.82 6.08 -5.79
CA PRO A 285 -16.61 6.40 -4.61
C PRO A 285 -15.72 6.70 -3.40
N GLN A 286 -16.05 7.79 -2.69
CA GLN A 286 -15.33 8.15 -1.46
C GLN A 286 -15.91 7.42 -0.26
N PHE A 287 -15.04 6.89 0.59
CA PHE A 287 -15.46 6.28 1.84
C PHE A 287 -15.60 7.36 2.92
N PRO A 288 -16.79 7.53 3.53
CA PRO A 288 -16.92 8.42 4.67
C PRO A 288 -16.06 7.91 5.83
N LEU A 289 -15.58 8.83 6.66
CA LEU A 289 -14.91 8.48 7.91
C LEU A 289 -15.86 7.64 8.78
N LEU A 290 -15.33 6.55 9.37
CA LEU A 290 -16.10 5.75 10.31
C LEU A 290 -16.49 6.63 11.51
N LYS A 291 -17.80 6.87 11.67
CA LYS A 291 -18.34 7.63 12.81
C LYS A 291 -18.20 6.90 14.16
N VAL A 292 -17.77 5.64 14.15
CA VAL A 292 -17.71 4.78 15.33
C VAL A 292 -16.30 4.84 15.96
N PRO A 293 -16.18 5.21 17.25
CA PRO A 293 -14.91 5.17 17.95
C PRO A 293 -14.28 3.77 17.91
N ARG A 294 -12.98 3.68 17.63
CA ARG A 294 -12.22 2.41 17.55
C ARG A 294 -12.44 1.47 18.74
N LYS A 295 -12.68 2.02 19.93
CA LYS A 295 -12.96 1.26 21.16
C LYS A 295 -14.27 0.47 21.08
N GLU A 296 -15.30 1.04 20.47
CA GLU A 296 -16.61 0.37 20.30
C GLU A 296 -16.51 -0.74 19.25
N TYR A 297 -15.81 -0.49 18.15
CA TYR A 297 -15.52 -1.51 17.14
C TYR A 297 -14.86 -2.75 17.76
N ILE A 298 -13.84 -2.56 18.61
CA ILE A 298 -13.16 -3.66 19.32
C ILE A 298 -14.11 -4.42 20.26
N LYS A 299 -14.99 -3.73 20.99
CA LYS A 299 -15.94 -4.36 21.93
C LYS A 299 -16.92 -5.28 21.21
N GLU A 300 -17.41 -4.87 20.05
CA GLU A 300 -18.42 -5.63 19.31
C GLU A 300 -17.84 -6.81 18.54
N THR A 301 -16.65 -6.65 17.95
CA THR A 301 -15.91 -7.79 17.39
C THR A 301 -15.73 -8.87 18.46
N LYS A 302 -15.41 -8.51 19.71
CA LYS A 302 -15.36 -9.47 20.81
C LYS A 302 -16.73 -10.15 21.04
N LYS A 303 -17.82 -9.38 21.16
CA LYS A 303 -19.16 -9.94 21.44
C LYS A 303 -19.59 -11.02 20.44
N ARG A 304 -19.32 -10.85 19.15
CA ARG A 304 -19.67 -11.85 18.12
C ARG A 304 -18.69 -13.01 18.02
N LEU A 305 -17.39 -12.78 18.21
CA LEU A 305 -16.41 -13.88 18.28
C LEU A 305 -16.74 -14.90 19.39
N PHE A 306 -17.45 -14.46 20.43
CA PHE A 306 -17.90 -15.31 21.53
C PHE A 306 -19.36 -15.78 21.41
N ALA A 307 -20.09 -15.37 20.36
CA ALA A 307 -21.46 -15.83 20.10
C ALA A 307 -21.52 -17.02 19.13
N ILE A 308 -20.39 -17.40 18.52
CA ILE A 308 -20.25 -18.57 17.61
C ILE A 308 -19.59 -19.74 18.38
N VAL A 309 -19.91 -19.90 19.66
CA VAL A 309 -19.50 -21.06 20.48
C VAL A 309 -20.74 -21.79 20.94
#